data_AF-A0A3D0D2F0-F1
#
_entry.id   AF-A0A3D0D2F0-F1
#
_cell.length_a   1.000
_cell.length_b   1.000
_cell.length_c   1.000
_cell.angle_alpha   90.00
_cell.angle_beta   90.00
_cell.angle_gamma   90.00
#
_symmetry.space_group_name_H-M   'P 1'
#
loop_
_entity.id
_entity.type
_entity.pdbx_description
1 polymer ?
#
loop_
_entity_poly.entity_id
_entity_poly.type
_entity_poly.pdbx_seq_one_letter_code
_entity_poly.pdbx_strand_id
1 'polypeptide(L)'
;MCLARPAGGGLPGPGRLRPLQCLPHPACGPAPTLLGPPQARPRGLQSDRRHGRLGKQALAVVAQLFALWHRFKQGDLDRATLQTEMRPVRSAFADLLSEGLKLPAWTKAHALCTDLRAHEPALWTFLFVEDLEPTNNAAERAWRPAVLWRQGSFGSHSDAGLRLAERILTVSATCQQQQRPLLPFLAEALSAHWTALLAPSLLPTP
;
A
#
# COMPACT_ATOMS: atom_id res chain seq x y z
N MET A 1 77.07 -24.44 -21.21
CA MET A 1 76.13 -23.36 -21.60
C MET A 1 74.79 -23.72 -20.95
N CYS A 2 74.54 -23.25 -19.72
CA CYS A 2 73.70 -22.06 -19.41
C CYS A 2 72.27 -22.20 -19.97
N LEU A 3 71.15 -22.07 -19.25
CA LEU A 3 70.80 -21.68 -17.88
C LEU A 3 69.29 -22.00 -17.69
N ALA A 4 68.90 -22.29 -16.45
CA ALA A 4 67.66 -21.92 -15.73
C ALA A 4 66.22 -22.26 -16.25
N ARG A 5 65.43 -22.88 -15.35
CA ARG A 5 63.95 -22.80 -15.26
C ARG A 5 63.48 -21.34 -15.07
N PRO A 6 62.22 -21.05 -15.45
CA PRO A 6 61.23 -20.56 -14.46
C PRO A 6 59.91 -21.36 -14.59
N ALA A 7 59.23 -21.78 -13.52
CA ALA A 7 58.45 -21.03 -12.53
C ALA A 7 57.01 -20.72 -12.99
N GLY A 8 56.06 -21.44 -12.38
CA GLY A 8 54.76 -20.93 -11.91
C GLY A 8 53.77 -20.37 -12.94
N GLY A 9 52.91 -21.23 -13.50
CA GLY A 9 51.60 -20.82 -14.02
C GLY A 9 50.61 -20.64 -12.87
N GLY A 10 50.67 -19.51 -12.18
CA GLY A 10 49.74 -19.12 -11.13
C GLY A 10 48.39 -18.68 -11.71
N LEU A 11 47.32 -19.14 -11.08
CA LEU A 11 45.94 -18.68 -11.28
C LEU A 11 45.85 -17.15 -11.17
N PRO A 12 44.99 -16.47 -11.95
CA PRO A 12 44.71 -15.06 -11.73
C PRO A 12 44.03 -14.93 -10.36
N GLY A 13 44.69 -14.24 -9.42
CA GLY A 13 44.16 -13.96 -8.10
C GLY A 13 42.86 -13.14 -8.17
N PRO A 14 42.05 -13.15 -7.10
CA PRO A 14 40.82 -12.39 -7.05
C PRO A 14 41.18 -10.91 -7.16
N GLY A 15 40.68 -10.25 -8.22
CA GLY A 15 40.70 -8.81 -8.32
C GLY A 15 40.09 -8.23 -7.05
N ARG A 16 40.84 -7.35 -6.37
CA ARG A 16 40.34 -6.60 -5.21
C ARG A 16 39.12 -5.82 -5.66
N LEU A 17 37.93 -6.33 -5.34
CA LEU A 17 36.70 -5.55 -5.41
C LEU A 17 36.88 -4.35 -4.49
N ARG A 18 36.92 -3.16 -5.07
CA ARG A 18 36.81 -1.91 -4.31
C ARG A 18 35.53 -2.01 -3.47
N PRO A 19 35.56 -1.67 -2.18
CA PRO A 19 34.32 -1.50 -1.42
C PRO A 19 33.52 -0.39 -2.11
N LEU A 20 32.39 -0.75 -2.70
CA LEU A 20 31.42 0.23 -3.19
C LEU A 20 30.92 1.00 -1.97
N GLN A 21 31.30 2.28 -1.91
CA GLN A 21 30.80 3.21 -0.92
C GLN A 21 29.27 3.23 -1.02
N CYS A 22 28.61 2.94 0.11
CA CYS A 22 27.17 3.05 0.25
C CYS A 22 26.75 4.48 -0.12
N LEU A 23 26.04 4.65 -1.23
CA LEU A 23 25.33 5.89 -1.50
C LEU A 23 24.24 6.07 -0.43
N PRO A 24 24.08 7.28 0.12
CA PRO A 24 23.04 7.54 1.11
C PRO A 24 21.67 7.31 0.50
N HIS A 25 20.90 6.40 1.09
CA HIS A 25 19.52 6.13 0.72
C HIS A 25 18.69 7.39 0.95
N PRO A 26 17.87 7.87 -0.02
CA PRO A 26 16.91 8.92 0.28
C PRO A 26 15.96 8.40 1.36
N ALA A 27 15.81 9.19 2.43
CA ALA A 27 14.92 8.90 3.53
C ALA A 27 13.52 8.60 2.99
N CYS A 28 13.09 7.35 3.15
CA CYS A 28 11.74 6.93 2.84
C CYS A 28 10.83 7.62 3.87
N GLY A 29 10.21 8.74 3.48
CA GLY A 29 9.16 9.37 4.27
C GLY A 29 8.00 8.38 4.46
N PRO A 30 7.25 8.47 5.58
CA PRO A 30 6.13 7.58 5.81
C PRO A 30 5.09 7.75 4.69
N ALA A 31 4.60 6.62 4.16
CA ALA A 31 3.48 6.60 3.22
C ALA A 31 2.26 7.27 3.88
N PRO A 32 1.54 8.17 3.18
CA PRO A 32 0.32 8.75 3.73
C PRO A 32 -0.74 7.65 3.86
N THR A 33 -1.04 7.26 5.09
CA THR A 33 -2.22 6.46 5.41
C THR A 33 -3.44 7.36 5.20
N LEU A 34 -4.17 7.14 4.10
CA LEU A 34 -5.22 8.06 3.65
C LEU A 34 -6.46 8.05 4.55
N LEU A 35 -6.75 6.97 5.29
CA LEU A 35 -7.84 6.95 6.28
C LEU A 35 -7.74 5.67 7.14
N GLY A 36 -6.87 5.67 8.16
CA GLY A 36 -6.80 4.62 9.18
C GLY A 36 -7.43 5.07 10.50
N PRO A 37 -7.90 4.16 11.37
CA PRO A 37 -8.37 4.53 12.71
C PRO A 37 -7.24 5.20 13.52
N PRO A 38 -7.57 6.13 14.44
CA PRO A 38 -6.58 6.99 15.09
C PRO A 38 -5.56 6.18 15.90
N GLN A 39 -4.29 6.20 15.48
CA GLN A 39 -3.18 5.66 16.28
C GLN A 39 -2.65 6.69 17.28
N ALA A 40 -2.13 6.19 18.41
CA ALA A 40 -1.82 6.95 19.62
C ALA A 40 -0.90 8.18 19.40
N ARG A 41 -1.21 9.27 20.11
CA ARG A 41 -0.58 10.60 19.95
C ARG A 41 0.85 10.64 20.49
N PRO A 42 1.83 11.18 19.76
CA PRO A 42 3.10 11.60 20.34
C PRO A 42 2.90 12.86 21.20
N ARG A 43 3.59 12.89 22.35
CA ARG A 43 3.64 14.05 23.27
C ARG A 43 4.38 15.21 22.60
N GLY A 44 3.77 16.39 22.61
CA GLY A 44 4.44 17.66 22.32
C GLY A 44 3.99 18.38 21.05
N LEU A 45 2.68 18.65 20.91
CA LEU A 45 2.22 19.77 20.09
C LEU A 45 1.23 20.56 20.95
N GLN A 46 1.63 21.75 21.40
CA GLN A 46 0.66 22.72 21.92
C GLN A 46 -0.18 23.16 20.72
N SER A 47 -1.28 22.44 20.48
CA SER A 47 -2.20 22.76 19.39
C SER A 47 -2.88 24.08 19.74
N ASP A 48 -2.57 25.15 19.00
CA ASP A 48 -3.40 26.34 19.03
C ASP A 48 -4.86 25.90 18.77
N ARG A 49 -5.78 26.37 19.63
CA ARG A 49 -7.14 25.85 19.83
C ARG A 49 -7.96 25.78 18.53
N ARG A 50 -7.61 26.60 17.54
CA ARG A 50 -8.22 26.62 16.20
C ARG A 50 -7.86 25.37 15.39
N HIS A 51 -6.64 24.87 15.47
CA HIS A 51 -6.18 23.68 14.74
C HIS A 51 -6.85 22.40 15.24
N GLY A 52 -6.97 22.27 16.56
CA GLY A 52 -7.70 21.16 17.17
C GLY A 52 -9.19 21.16 16.81
N ARG A 53 -9.75 22.32 16.45
CA ARG A 53 -11.15 22.43 16.01
C ARG A 53 -11.32 21.89 14.59
N LEU A 54 -10.48 22.32 13.65
CA LEU A 54 -10.55 21.87 12.25
C LEU A 54 -10.39 20.35 12.14
N GLY A 55 -9.41 19.78 12.85
CA GLY A 55 -9.24 18.32 12.91
C GLY A 55 -10.45 17.59 13.51
N LYS A 56 -11.08 18.14 14.56
CA LYS A 56 -12.30 17.56 15.14
C LYS A 56 -13.49 17.63 14.18
N GLN A 57 -13.64 18.73 13.45
CA GLN A 57 -14.69 18.89 12.45
C GLN A 57 -14.49 17.89 11.30
N ALA A 58 -13.25 17.73 10.82
CA ALA A 58 -12.93 16.73 9.80
C ALA A 58 -13.26 15.31 10.25
N LEU A 59 -12.90 14.93 11.49
CA LEU A 59 -13.26 13.64 12.06
C LEU A 59 -14.77 13.43 12.19
N ALA A 60 -15.53 14.49 12.51
CA ALA A 60 -16.99 14.41 12.55
C ALA A 60 -17.60 14.17 11.17
N VAL A 61 -17.08 14.84 10.12
CA VAL A 61 -17.51 14.61 8.73
C VAL A 61 -17.19 13.18 8.29
N VAL A 62 -15.99 12.68 8.59
CA VAL A 62 -15.62 11.29 8.31
C VAL A 62 -16.53 10.29 9.04
N ALA A 63 -16.88 10.56 10.30
CA ALA A 63 -17.82 9.71 11.05
C ALA A 63 -19.22 9.69 10.41
N GLN A 64 -19.72 10.83 9.93
CA GLN A 64 -20.99 10.90 9.20
C GLN A 64 -20.96 10.09 7.90
N LEU A 65 -19.86 10.19 7.13
CA LEU A 65 -19.65 9.39 5.92
C LEU A 65 -19.80 7.90 6.23
N PHE A 66 -19.09 7.40 7.25
CA PHE A 66 -19.15 5.98 7.61
C PHE A 66 -20.51 5.57 8.14
N ALA A 67 -21.20 6.41 8.91
CA ALA A 67 -22.56 6.12 9.37
C ALA A 67 -23.52 5.92 8.19
N LEU A 68 -23.47 6.78 7.18
CA LEU A 68 -24.26 6.64 5.95
C LEU A 68 -23.88 5.38 5.16
N TRP A 69 -22.59 5.12 5.01
CA TRP A 69 -22.10 3.93 4.33
C TRP A 69 -22.56 2.64 5.02
N HIS A 70 -22.51 2.58 6.36
CA HIS A 70 -22.95 1.41 7.11
C HIS A 70 -24.45 1.16 6.99
N ARG A 71 -25.29 2.22 7.02
CA ARG A 71 -26.73 2.12 6.73
C ARG A 71 -27.00 1.54 5.34
N PHE A 72 -26.28 2.03 4.32
CA PHE A 72 -26.36 1.47 2.97
C PHE A 72 -25.96 -0.02 2.93
N LYS A 73 -24.86 -0.40 3.59
CA LYS A 73 -24.42 -1.81 3.66
C LYS A 73 -25.38 -2.72 4.43
N GLN A 74 -26.18 -2.17 5.35
CA GLN A 74 -27.22 -2.90 6.08
C GLN A 74 -28.54 -3.01 5.28
N GLY A 75 -28.65 -2.31 4.16
CA GLY A 75 -29.86 -2.29 3.32
C GLY A 75 -30.88 -1.22 3.70
N ASP A 76 -30.55 -0.32 4.64
CA ASP A 76 -31.45 0.75 5.08
C ASP A 76 -31.60 1.89 4.05
N LEU A 77 -30.62 1.99 3.14
CA LEU A 77 -30.56 3.02 2.10
C LEU A 77 -30.31 2.35 0.76
N ASP A 78 -30.98 2.83 -0.28
CA ASP A 78 -30.55 2.55 -1.65
C ASP A 78 -29.41 3.49 -2.07
N ARG A 79 -28.80 3.21 -3.22
CA ARG A 79 -27.64 3.97 -3.70
C ARG A 79 -28.00 5.42 -4.05
N ALA A 80 -29.20 5.67 -4.56
CA ALA A 80 -29.66 7.02 -4.91
C ALA A 80 -29.85 7.90 -3.65
N THR A 81 -30.38 7.31 -2.59
CA THR A 81 -30.55 7.97 -1.29
C THR A 81 -29.20 8.20 -0.63
N LEU A 82 -28.30 7.19 -0.65
CA LEU A 82 -26.92 7.36 -0.17
C LEU A 82 -26.23 8.53 -0.87
N GLN A 83 -26.30 8.60 -2.20
CA GLN A 83 -25.71 9.70 -2.97
C GLN A 83 -26.26 11.05 -2.57
N THR A 84 -27.58 11.14 -2.34
CA THR A 84 -28.26 12.37 -1.93
C THR A 84 -27.84 12.80 -0.52
N GLU A 85 -27.85 11.87 0.45
CA GLU A 85 -27.44 12.14 1.84
C GLU A 85 -25.93 12.43 1.96
N MET A 86 -25.09 11.92 1.04
CA MET A 86 -23.66 12.17 1.05
C MET A 86 -23.27 13.56 0.48
N ARG A 87 -24.14 14.24 -0.28
CA ARG A 87 -23.87 15.59 -0.82
C ARG A 87 -23.46 16.62 0.24
N PRO A 88 -24.22 16.81 1.34
CA PRO A 88 -23.82 17.75 2.40
C PRO A 88 -22.52 17.33 3.09
N VAL A 89 -22.28 16.02 3.28
CA VAL A 89 -21.02 15.50 3.85
C VAL A 89 -19.83 15.86 2.97
N ARG A 90 -19.96 15.66 1.66
CA ARG A 90 -18.94 16.03 0.67
C ARG A 90 -18.68 17.53 0.62
N SER A 91 -19.74 18.36 0.67
CA SER A 91 -19.59 19.81 0.75
C SER A 91 -18.84 20.24 2.00
N ALA A 92 -19.24 19.73 3.18
CA ALA A 92 -18.57 20.04 4.43
C ALA A 92 -17.10 19.59 4.44
N PHE A 93 -16.79 18.45 3.84
CA PHE A 93 -15.41 18.00 3.66
C PHE A 93 -14.61 18.97 2.78
N ALA A 94 -15.17 19.38 1.65
CA ALA A 94 -14.53 20.34 0.74
C ALA A 94 -14.31 21.71 1.40
N ASP A 95 -15.24 22.18 2.23
CA ASP A 95 -15.09 23.43 2.98
C ASP A 95 -13.95 23.34 3.99
N LEU A 96 -13.86 22.24 4.73
CA LEU A 96 -12.76 22.00 5.68
C LEU A 96 -11.39 21.91 5.00
N LEU A 97 -11.31 21.30 3.82
CA LEU A 97 -10.07 21.31 3.01
C LEU A 97 -9.72 22.74 2.59
N SER A 98 -10.70 23.54 2.16
CA SER A 98 -10.48 24.95 1.80
C SER A 98 -9.99 25.77 2.99
N GLU A 99 -10.52 25.52 4.19
CA GLU A 99 -10.06 26.18 5.43
C GLU A 99 -8.63 25.79 5.79
N GLY A 100 -8.27 24.50 5.67
CA GLY A 100 -6.92 24.01 5.96
C GLY A 100 -5.86 24.61 5.01
N LEU A 101 -6.21 24.83 3.75
CA LEU A 101 -5.35 25.49 2.76
C LEU A 101 -5.11 26.99 3.07
N LYS A 102 -6.00 27.65 3.82
CA LYS A 102 -5.82 29.05 4.25
C LYS A 102 -4.87 29.20 5.44
N LEU A 103 -4.30 28.10 5.95
CA LEU A 103 -3.41 28.07 7.12
C LEU A 103 -1.98 27.65 6.73
N PRO A 104 -1.24 28.45 5.93
CA PRO A 104 0.10 28.08 5.45
C PRO A 104 1.13 27.95 6.57
N ALA A 105 0.91 28.61 7.71
CA ALA A 105 1.74 28.48 8.90
C ALA A 105 1.74 27.04 9.46
N TRP A 106 0.73 26.23 9.15
CA TRP A 106 0.65 24.84 9.56
C TRP A 106 0.95 23.89 8.39
N THR A 107 2.24 23.77 8.09
CA THR A 107 2.75 23.04 6.91
C THR A 107 2.22 21.62 6.78
N LYS A 108 2.09 20.87 7.87
CA LYS A 108 1.57 19.48 7.84
C LYS A 108 0.12 19.38 7.38
N ALA A 109 -0.76 20.22 7.91
CA ALA A 109 -2.16 20.16 7.51
C ALA A 109 -2.40 20.84 6.17
N HIS A 110 -1.66 21.90 5.87
CA HIS A 110 -1.69 22.49 4.55
C HIS A 110 -1.31 21.44 3.50
N ALA A 111 -0.20 20.73 3.68
CA ALA A 111 0.22 19.64 2.79
C ALA A 111 -0.85 18.54 2.68
N LEU A 112 -1.38 18.05 3.81
CA LEU A 112 -2.46 17.07 3.81
C LEU A 112 -3.70 17.56 3.04
N CYS A 113 -4.11 18.82 3.24
CA CYS A 113 -5.27 19.39 2.56
C CYS A 113 -5.02 19.58 1.06
N THR A 114 -3.79 19.92 0.66
CA THR A 114 -3.36 19.96 -0.74
C THR A 114 -3.50 18.58 -1.39
N ASP A 115 -2.95 17.56 -0.75
CA ASP A 115 -2.97 16.18 -1.27
C ASP A 115 -4.42 15.65 -1.36
N LEU A 116 -5.21 15.82 -0.30
CA LEU A 116 -6.62 15.41 -0.29
C LEU A 116 -7.46 16.17 -1.32
N ARG A 117 -7.17 17.46 -1.56
CA ARG A 117 -7.85 18.24 -2.60
C ARG A 117 -7.53 17.71 -3.99
N ALA A 118 -6.28 17.34 -4.25
CA ALA A 118 -5.85 16.79 -5.54
C ALA A 118 -6.54 15.45 -5.86
N HIS A 119 -6.84 14.66 -4.82
CA HIS A 119 -7.48 13.35 -4.94
C HIS A 119 -8.98 13.35 -4.65
N GLU A 120 -9.62 14.51 -4.45
CA GLU A 120 -11.02 14.62 -4.00
C GLU A 120 -12.00 13.79 -4.85
N PRO A 121 -11.94 13.79 -6.20
CA PRO A 121 -12.86 12.99 -6.99
C PRO A 121 -12.75 11.48 -6.70
N ALA A 122 -11.53 11.00 -6.44
CA ALA A 122 -11.27 9.59 -6.18
C ALA A 122 -11.84 9.15 -4.82
N LEU A 123 -11.89 10.05 -3.83
CA LEU A 123 -12.41 9.77 -2.48
C LEU A 123 -13.91 9.41 -2.49
N TRP A 124 -14.66 9.83 -3.52
CA TRP A 124 -16.11 9.63 -3.60
C TRP A 124 -16.54 8.60 -4.65
N THR A 125 -15.59 7.93 -5.31
CA THR A 125 -15.85 6.94 -6.36
C THR A 125 -16.81 5.83 -5.91
N PHE A 126 -16.74 5.45 -4.63
CA PHE A 126 -17.56 4.39 -4.02
C PHE A 126 -19.07 4.64 -4.13
N LEU A 127 -19.48 5.90 -4.26
CA LEU A 127 -20.88 6.27 -4.45
C LEU A 127 -21.43 5.82 -5.80
N PHE A 128 -20.57 5.71 -6.82
CA PHE A 128 -20.96 5.49 -8.20
C PHE A 128 -20.60 4.09 -8.70
N VAL A 129 -19.55 3.49 -8.16
CA VAL A 129 -19.10 2.15 -8.54
C VAL A 129 -19.63 1.12 -7.55
N GLU A 130 -20.17 0.03 -8.07
CA GLU A 130 -20.60 -1.11 -7.26
C GLU A 130 -19.40 -1.81 -6.62
N ASP A 131 -19.63 -2.42 -5.45
CA ASP A 131 -18.62 -3.15 -4.65
C ASP A 131 -17.37 -2.40 -4.19
N LEU A 132 -17.24 -1.10 -4.51
CA LEU A 132 -16.13 -0.28 -4.06
C LEU A 132 -16.40 0.26 -2.64
N GLU A 133 -15.45 0.08 -1.73
CA GLU A 133 -15.53 0.60 -0.37
C GLU A 133 -15.00 2.05 -0.29
N PRO A 134 -15.46 2.88 0.66
CA PRO A 134 -14.92 4.22 0.92
C PRO A 134 -13.49 4.20 1.50
N THR A 135 -12.87 3.02 1.64
CA THR A 135 -11.55 2.85 2.25
C THR A 135 -10.61 2.05 1.36
N ASN A 136 -9.31 2.25 1.55
CA ASN A 136 -8.28 1.50 0.85
C ASN A 136 -7.92 0.16 1.54
N ASN A 137 -8.70 -0.29 2.53
CA ASN A 137 -8.35 -1.42 3.39
C ASN A 137 -8.13 -2.73 2.62
N ALA A 138 -8.85 -2.94 1.51
CA ALA A 138 -8.67 -4.13 0.68
C ALA A 138 -7.29 -4.13 -0.01
N ALA A 139 -6.90 -3.01 -0.63
CA ALA A 139 -5.59 -2.90 -1.29
C ALA A 139 -4.44 -2.91 -0.28
N GLU A 140 -4.59 -2.21 0.86
CA GLU A 140 -3.61 -2.23 1.94
C GLU A 140 -3.39 -3.65 2.48
N ARG A 141 -4.47 -4.40 2.70
CA ARG A 141 -4.38 -5.82 3.09
C ARG A 141 -3.68 -6.67 2.04
N ALA A 142 -3.96 -6.45 0.75
CA ALA A 142 -3.34 -7.20 -0.34
C ALA A 142 -1.83 -6.93 -0.45
N TRP A 143 -1.38 -5.70 -0.20
CA TRP A 143 0.04 -5.31 -0.33
C TRP A 143 0.85 -5.55 0.95
N ARG A 144 0.21 -5.63 2.12
CA ARG A 144 0.88 -5.79 3.40
C ARG A 144 1.87 -6.97 3.47
N PRO A 145 1.59 -8.16 2.89
CA PRO A 145 2.57 -9.26 2.86
C PRO A 145 3.87 -8.87 2.15
N ALA A 146 3.79 -8.15 1.04
CA ALA A 146 4.96 -7.70 0.28
C ALA A 146 5.79 -6.68 1.09
N VAL A 147 5.11 -5.75 1.76
CA VAL A 147 5.75 -4.74 2.62
C VAL A 147 6.48 -5.40 3.79
N LEU A 148 5.80 -6.33 4.49
CA LEU A 148 6.39 -7.05 5.62
C LEU A 148 7.57 -7.92 5.19
N TRP A 149 7.47 -8.60 4.04
CA TRP A 149 8.58 -9.36 3.47
C TRP A 149 9.79 -8.48 3.18
N ARG A 150 9.60 -7.35 2.48
CA ARG A 150 10.71 -6.43 2.18
C ARG A 150 11.33 -5.86 3.45
N GLN A 151 10.52 -5.53 4.46
CA GLN A 151 11.01 -4.98 5.72
C GLN A 151 11.76 -6.03 6.56
N GLY A 152 11.24 -7.25 6.66
CA GLY A 152 11.81 -8.30 7.51
C GLY A 152 12.94 -9.11 6.85
N SER A 153 12.94 -9.21 5.52
CA SER A 153 13.89 -10.04 4.76
C SER A 153 14.75 -9.23 3.79
N PHE A 154 14.70 -7.90 3.83
CA PHE A 154 15.38 -6.96 2.92
C PHE A 154 14.99 -7.06 1.43
N GLY A 155 14.15 -8.03 1.08
CA GLY A 155 13.70 -8.27 -0.29
C GLY A 155 14.76 -9.02 -1.13
N SER A 156 14.74 -8.78 -2.44
CA SER A 156 15.75 -9.29 -3.38
C SER A 156 16.29 -8.17 -4.25
N HIS A 157 17.55 -8.29 -4.65
CA HIS A 157 18.21 -7.36 -5.58
C HIS A 157 18.50 -7.98 -6.94
N SER A 158 18.10 -9.23 -7.18
CA SER A 158 18.22 -9.88 -8.49
C SER A 158 16.86 -9.93 -9.17
N ASP A 159 16.84 -9.78 -10.49
CA ASP A 159 15.61 -9.89 -11.27
C ASP A 159 14.91 -11.22 -11.06
N ALA A 160 15.67 -12.32 -10.96
CA ALA A 160 15.14 -13.65 -10.69
C ALA A 160 14.44 -13.74 -9.32
N GLY A 161 15.03 -13.15 -8.28
CA GLY A 161 14.45 -13.16 -6.94
C GLY A 161 13.22 -12.24 -6.83
N LEU A 162 13.24 -11.10 -7.50
CA LEU A 162 12.07 -10.21 -7.61
C LEU A 162 10.92 -10.90 -8.33
N ARG A 163 11.19 -11.61 -9.44
CA ARG A 163 10.19 -12.41 -10.16
C ARG A 163 9.61 -13.55 -9.34
N LEU A 164 10.43 -14.22 -8.52
CA LEU A 164 9.95 -15.25 -7.61
C LEU A 164 9.01 -14.64 -6.56
N ALA A 165 9.41 -13.54 -5.93
CA ALA A 165 8.60 -12.86 -4.93
C ALA A 165 7.27 -12.36 -5.50
N GLU A 166 7.31 -11.72 -6.68
CA GLU A 166 6.13 -11.29 -7.46
C GLU A 166 5.13 -12.45 -7.61
N ARG A 167 5.60 -13.61 -8.09
CA ARG A 167 4.76 -14.79 -8.34
C ARG A 167 4.21 -15.40 -7.06
N ILE A 168 5.03 -15.60 -6.03
CA ILE A 168 4.59 -16.21 -4.77
C ILE A 168 3.59 -15.32 -4.03
N LEU A 169 3.83 -13.99 -4.00
CA LEU A 169 2.89 -13.04 -3.38
C LEU A 169 1.55 -13.02 -4.14
N THR A 170 1.60 -13.06 -5.47
CA THR A 170 0.38 -13.11 -6.30
C THR A 170 -0.42 -14.38 -6.06
N VAL A 171 0.23 -15.54 -6.11
CA VAL A 171 -0.41 -16.84 -5.88
C VAL A 171 -0.98 -16.91 -4.45
N SER A 172 -0.21 -16.51 -3.45
CA SER A 172 -0.64 -16.49 -2.05
C SER A 172 -1.87 -15.62 -1.84
N ALA A 173 -1.84 -14.38 -2.33
CA ALA A 173 -2.97 -13.45 -2.21
C ALA A 173 -4.22 -13.97 -2.92
N THR A 174 -4.05 -14.53 -4.13
CA THR A 174 -5.17 -15.04 -4.92
C THR A 174 -5.78 -16.30 -4.30
N CYS A 175 -4.96 -17.26 -3.86
CA CYS A 175 -5.43 -18.44 -3.14
C CYS A 175 -6.16 -18.06 -1.85
N GLN A 176 -5.67 -17.08 -1.10
CA GLN A 176 -6.33 -16.59 0.10
C GLN A 176 -7.71 -15.97 -0.22
N GLN A 177 -7.80 -15.13 -1.25
CA GLN A 177 -9.08 -14.53 -1.69
C GLN A 177 -10.10 -15.59 -2.13
N GLN A 178 -9.63 -16.66 -2.78
CA GLN A 178 -10.45 -17.78 -3.25
C GLN A 178 -10.70 -18.86 -2.18
N GLN A 179 -10.21 -18.68 -0.95
CA GLN A 179 -10.27 -19.69 0.12
C GLN A 179 -9.67 -21.06 -0.30
N ARG A 180 -8.67 -21.04 -1.18
CA ARG A 180 -7.95 -22.23 -1.68
C ARG A 180 -6.65 -22.44 -0.89
N PRO A 181 -6.31 -23.66 -0.45
CA PRO A 181 -5.07 -23.90 0.27
C PRO A 181 -3.85 -23.72 -0.64
N LEU A 182 -2.88 -22.90 -0.19
CA LEU A 182 -1.70 -22.51 -0.97
C LEU A 182 -0.74 -23.67 -1.26
N LEU A 183 -0.40 -24.47 -0.25
CA LEU A 183 0.59 -25.55 -0.41
C LEU A 183 0.15 -26.61 -1.44
N PRO A 184 -1.10 -27.13 -1.41
CA PRO A 184 -1.60 -28.01 -2.47
C PRO A 184 -1.52 -27.38 -3.86
N PHE A 185 -1.91 -26.11 -4.01
CA PHE A 185 -1.78 -25.40 -5.29
C PHE A 185 -0.35 -25.40 -5.83
N LEU A 186 0.62 -25.05 -4.98
CA LEU A 186 2.02 -24.99 -5.37
C LEU A 186 2.57 -26.36 -5.72
N ALA A 187 2.20 -27.40 -4.95
CA ALA A 187 2.59 -28.77 -5.23
C ALA A 187 2.05 -29.24 -6.59
N GLU A 188 0.76 -29.04 -6.86
CA GLU A 188 0.15 -29.35 -8.15
C GLU A 188 0.85 -28.62 -9.31
N ALA A 189 1.12 -27.32 -9.14
CA ALA A 189 1.79 -26.52 -10.17
C ALA A 189 3.22 -26.98 -10.46
N LEU A 190 3.99 -27.32 -9.42
CA LEU A 190 5.36 -27.84 -9.57
C LEU A 190 5.36 -29.24 -10.18
N SER A 191 4.47 -30.13 -9.73
CA SER A 191 4.31 -31.47 -10.31
C SER A 191 3.92 -31.40 -11.79
N ALA A 192 2.98 -30.54 -12.17
CA ALA A 192 2.59 -30.34 -13.56
C ALA A 192 3.77 -29.83 -14.40
N HIS A 193 4.56 -28.88 -13.88
CA HIS A 193 5.75 -28.38 -14.57
C HIS A 193 6.78 -29.48 -14.85
N TRP A 194 7.08 -30.33 -13.87
CA TRP A 194 8.06 -31.43 -14.04
C TRP A 194 7.56 -32.57 -14.92
N THR A 195 6.25 -32.78 -15.00
CA THR A 195 5.63 -33.83 -15.82
C THR A 195 5.19 -33.34 -17.21
N ALA A 196 5.49 -32.08 -17.55
CA ALA A 196 5.04 -31.42 -18.78
C ALA A 196 3.51 -31.44 -18.99
N LEU A 197 2.75 -31.46 -17.90
CA LEU A 197 1.29 -31.32 -17.90
C LEU A 197 0.87 -29.85 -17.78
N LEU A 198 -0.40 -29.58 -18.04
CA LEU A 198 -0.97 -28.25 -17.86
C LEU A 198 -0.97 -27.88 -16.37
N ALA A 199 -0.44 -26.70 -16.06
CA ALA A 199 -0.47 -26.17 -14.69
C ALA A 199 -1.91 -25.88 -14.25
N PRO A 200 -2.23 -26.05 -12.95
CA PRO A 200 -3.54 -25.68 -12.43
C PRO A 200 -3.80 -24.18 -12.63
N SER A 201 -5.02 -23.84 -13.04
CA SER A 201 -5.41 -22.43 -13.16
C SER A 201 -5.41 -21.76 -11.79
N LEU A 202 -4.85 -20.55 -11.74
CA LEU A 202 -4.97 -19.65 -10.59
C LEU A 202 -6.29 -18.86 -10.61
N LEU A 203 -6.91 -18.71 -11.79
CA LEU A 203 -8.21 -18.07 -11.93
C LEU A 203 -9.32 -19.09 -11.65
N PRO A 204 -10.42 -18.68 -10.98
CA PRO A 204 -11.56 -19.54 -10.78
C PRO A 204 -12.19 -19.89 -12.12
N THR A 205 -12.69 -21.12 -12.24
CA THR A 205 -13.48 -21.55 -13.40
C THR A 205 -14.87 -20.90 -13.28
N PRO A 206 -15.42 -20.31 -14.37
CA PRO A 206 -16.72 -19.64 -14.35
C PRO A 206 -17.87 -20.60 -14.03
#